data_AF-A0A7S4C1L0-F1
#
_entry.id   AF-A0A7S4C1L0-F1
#
_cell.length_a   1.000
_cell.length_b   1.000
_cell.length_c   1.000
_cell.angle_alpha   90.00
_cell.angle_beta   90.00
_cell.angle_gamma   90.00
#
_symmetry.space_group_name_H-M   'P 1'
#
loop_
_entity.id
_entity.type
_entity.pdbx_description
1 polymer ?
#
loop_
_entity_poly.entity_id
_entity_poly.type
_entity_poly.pdbx_seq_one_letter_code
_entity_poly.pdbx_strand_id
1 'polypeptide(L)'
;NPQPMELELEKVYLPCLLVTKKRYAGYMYEHEGQAEGELDVKGVESVRRDGCPAVVKMVDKCLRLLFATGDLSAVKAYVLRQCDKLQSGRASVQDFIIASEVRLGTYASESSAPPAAQVAMRRHKCDVRDTPDLGERVPFVVVHSPNAPLARLKESARRPEELLFQNGGAKLELNAGYYILKRILPALDRLFSLIGVDVFGWYRLEMRRTLRTALDRAPTDRSYFKGTMLQYCKSEHCVLCDAQCKEVLCDSCAGTHALADFRAKTPADFRAKTPAHFRATMPADFAPGAPAALALRLRLRLLEQRHDALVRACMRCEGSHSRDVSCVSLDCPALYARLKLGRQQQTAIEHSARAERMLSLAGQSTSAFM
;
A
#
# COMPACT_ATOMS: atom_id res chain seq x y z
N ASN A 1 -30.63 11.51 44.05
CA ASN A 1 -31.46 11.87 42.89
C ASN A 1 -32.92 11.62 43.23
N PRO A 2 -33.86 12.49 42.81
CA PRO A 2 -35.29 12.21 42.97
C PRO A 2 -35.68 10.97 42.14
N GLN A 3 -36.61 10.15 42.62
CA GLN A 3 -37.20 9.09 41.79
C GLN A 3 -37.80 9.71 40.51
N PRO A 4 -37.58 9.14 39.31
CA PRO A 4 -37.07 7.80 39.01
C PRO A 4 -35.59 7.74 38.58
N MET A 5 -34.75 8.72 38.96
CA MET A 5 -33.36 8.75 38.50
C MET A 5 -32.46 7.76 39.26
N GLU A 6 -32.00 6.74 38.56
CA GLU A 6 -31.07 5.71 39.04
C GLU A 6 -29.75 5.73 38.25
N LEU A 7 -28.64 5.37 38.91
CA LEU A 7 -27.32 5.24 38.29
C LEU A 7 -27.04 3.76 38.06
N GLU A 8 -26.86 3.37 36.81
CA GLU A 8 -26.54 2.00 36.43
C GLU A 8 -25.07 1.89 36.02
N LEU A 9 -24.39 0.86 36.53
CA LEU A 9 -23.05 0.51 36.06
C LEU A 9 -23.19 -0.24 34.73
N GLU A 10 -22.85 0.44 33.64
CA GLU A 10 -22.88 -0.17 32.29
C GLU A 10 -21.61 -1.00 32.01
N LYS A 11 -20.42 -0.41 32.25
CA LYS A 11 -19.16 -1.03 31.86
C LYS A 11 -17.93 -0.46 32.56
N VAL A 12 -16.85 -1.23 32.54
CA VAL A 12 -15.53 -0.85 33.06
C VAL A 12 -14.50 -0.90 31.93
N TYR A 13 -13.55 0.04 31.93
CA TYR A 13 -12.47 0.09 30.96
C TYR A 13 -11.12 -0.34 31.52
N LEU A 14 -10.47 -1.34 30.90
CA LEU A 14 -9.13 -1.79 31.28
C LEU A 14 -8.39 -2.54 30.16
N PRO A 15 -7.30 -1.99 29.56
CA PRO A 15 -6.75 -0.65 29.71
C PRO A 15 -7.54 0.40 28.89
N CYS A 16 -7.28 1.68 29.14
CA CYS A 16 -7.86 2.79 28.38
C CYS A 16 -6.89 3.95 28.11
N LEU A 17 -7.21 4.74 27.09
CA LEU A 17 -6.55 5.96 26.67
C LEU A 17 -7.58 7.07 26.52
N LEU A 18 -7.44 8.13 27.31
CA LEU A 18 -8.28 9.32 27.27
C LEU A 18 -7.50 10.44 26.57
N VAL A 19 -7.86 10.75 25.32
CA VAL A 19 -7.08 11.66 24.49
C VAL A 19 -7.53 13.10 24.68
N THR A 20 -8.79 13.37 24.37
CA THR A 20 -9.42 14.69 24.52
C THR A 20 -10.92 14.50 24.77
N LYS A 21 -11.65 15.61 25.00
CA LYS A 21 -13.10 15.56 25.14
C LYS A 21 -13.75 14.82 23.96
N LYS A 22 -14.60 13.83 24.27
CA LYS A 22 -15.25 12.93 23.30
C LYS A 22 -14.29 12.10 22.44
N ARG A 23 -13.04 11.90 22.90
CA ARG A 23 -12.03 11.07 22.23
C ARG A 23 -11.32 10.14 23.20
N TYR A 24 -11.69 8.87 23.17
CA TYR A 24 -11.11 7.85 24.04
C TYR A 24 -11.18 6.46 23.38
N ALA A 25 -10.31 5.57 23.83
CA ALA A 25 -10.30 4.18 23.41
C ALA A 25 -9.95 3.29 24.60
N GLY A 26 -10.55 2.11 24.71
CA GLY A 26 -10.22 1.17 25.76
C GLY A 26 -10.88 -0.18 25.55
N TYR A 27 -10.37 -1.21 26.23
CA TYR A 27 -11.08 -2.48 26.32
C TYR A 27 -12.18 -2.35 27.37
N MET A 28 -13.41 -2.65 26.95
CA MET A 28 -14.62 -2.57 27.74
C MET A 28 -14.99 -3.97 28.24
N TYR A 29 -15.40 -4.03 29.51
CA TYR A 29 -15.90 -5.23 30.17
C TYR A 29 -17.25 -4.92 30.80
N GLU A 30 -18.25 -5.72 30.49
CA GLU A 30 -19.63 -5.55 30.98
C GLU A 30 -19.90 -6.43 32.22
N HIS A 31 -19.23 -7.57 32.32
CA HIS A 31 -19.40 -8.54 33.40
C HIS A 31 -18.04 -9.01 33.94
N GLU A 32 -17.99 -9.34 35.24
CA GLU A 32 -16.75 -9.75 35.92
C GLU A 32 -16.11 -11.02 35.32
N GLY A 33 -16.93 -11.94 34.78
CA GLY A 33 -16.46 -13.19 34.17
C GLY A 33 -15.93 -13.05 32.73
N GLN A 34 -15.94 -11.83 32.15
CA GLN A 34 -15.49 -11.61 30.77
C GLN A 34 -13.96 -11.61 30.70
N ALA A 35 -13.39 -12.64 30.08
CA ALA A 35 -11.93 -12.80 29.95
C ALA A 35 -11.29 -11.87 28.90
N GLU A 36 -11.98 -11.60 27.79
CA GLU A 36 -11.50 -10.74 26.70
C GLU A 36 -12.37 -9.48 26.57
N GLY A 37 -11.77 -8.31 26.72
CA GLY A 37 -12.46 -7.03 26.58
C GLY A 37 -12.71 -6.64 25.11
N GLU A 38 -13.84 -5.99 24.85
CA GLU A 38 -14.17 -5.46 23.53
C GLU A 38 -13.55 -4.06 23.34
N LEU A 39 -12.92 -3.80 22.19
CA LEU A 39 -12.31 -2.50 21.92
C LEU A 39 -13.40 -1.44 21.63
N ASP A 40 -13.77 -0.64 22.62
CA ASP A 40 -14.60 0.54 22.38
C ASP A 40 -13.72 1.73 22.02
N VAL A 41 -14.07 2.41 20.93
CA VAL A 41 -13.37 3.59 20.45
C VAL A 41 -14.37 4.69 20.14
N LYS A 42 -14.24 5.82 20.83
CA LYS A 42 -15.10 6.99 20.61
C LYS A 42 -14.27 8.15 20.11
N GLY A 43 -14.68 8.74 18.97
CA GLY A 43 -14.12 9.99 18.43
C GLY A 43 -12.65 9.97 17.97
N VAL A 44 -11.94 8.86 18.15
CA VAL A 44 -10.61 8.60 17.57
C VAL A 44 -10.76 8.35 16.07
N GLU A 45 -9.69 8.54 15.32
CA GLU A 45 -9.64 8.43 13.86
C GLU A 45 -10.11 7.08 13.30
N SER A 46 -10.09 6.00 14.08
CA SER A 46 -10.58 4.69 13.63
C SER A 46 -12.09 4.64 13.35
N VAL A 47 -12.90 5.44 14.05
CA VAL A 47 -14.36 5.49 13.84
C VAL A 47 -14.79 6.65 12.95
N ARG A 48 -13.85 7.46 12.46
CA ARG A 48 -14.14 8.63 11.63
C ARG A 48 -14.13 8.29 10.15
N ARG A 49 -15.20 8.68 9.44
CA ARG A 49 -15.38 8.41 8.01
C ARG A 49 -14.57 9.33 7.10
N ASP A 50 -14.14 10.50 7.59
CA ASP A 50 -13.44 11.53 6.79
C ASP A 50 -11.95 11.22 6.57
N GLY A 51 -11.43 10.18 7.23
CA GLY A 51 -10.05 9.71 7.08
C GLY A 51 -9.88 8.77 5.88
N CYS A 52 -8.64 8.34 5.62
CA CYS A 52 -8.41 7.22 4.73
C CYS A 52 -8.58 5.88 5.49
N PRO A 53 -9.12 4.82 4.87
CA PRO A 53 -9.26 3.51 5.50
C PRO A 53 -7.95 2.93 6.05
N ALA A 54 -6.80 3.29 5.46
CA ALA A 54 -5.49 2.93 5.96
C ALA A 54 -5.26 3.42 7.40
N VAL A 55 -5.63 4.67 7.70
CA VAL A 55 -5.49 5.24 9.06
C VAL A 55 -6.39 4.49 10.03
N VAL A 56 -7.62 4.17 9.62
CA VAL A 56 -8.57 3.42 10.45
C VAL A 56 -7.98 2.07 10.85
N LYS A 57 -7.52 1.29 9.86
CA LYS A 57 -6.94 -0.04 10.08
C LYS A 57 -5.64 0.02 10.88
N MET A 58 -4.79 1.01 10.63
CA MET A 58 -3.53 1.18 11.34
C MET A 58 -3.74 1.56 12.80
N VAL A 59 -4.61 2.52 13.08
CA VAL A 59 -4.92 2.97 14.46
C VAL A 59 -5.56 1.83 15.25
N ASP A 60 -6.57 1.15 14.69
CA ASP A 60 -7.20 0.00 15.35
C ASP A 60 -6.18 -1.10 15.67
N LYS A 61 -5.32 -1.48 14.71
CA LYS A 61 -4.31 -2.52 14.94
C LYS A 61 -3.27 -2.09 15.96
N CYS A 62 -2.84 -0.82 15.94
CA CYS A 62 -1.91 -0.26 16.90
C CYS A 62 -2.48 -0.28 18.33
N LEU A 63 -3.75 0.10 18.50
CA LEU A 63 -4.45 0.05 19.79
C LEU A 63 -4.57 -1.39 20.30
N ARG A 64 -4.98 -2.34 19.44
CA ARG A 64 -5.05 -3.76 19.82
C ARG A 64 -3.70 -4.33 20.21
N LEU A 65 -2.63 -4.00 19.49
CA LEU A 65 -1.28 -4.42 19.83
C LEU A 65 -0.86 -3.85 21.18
N LEU A 66 -1.05 -2.55 21.39
CA LEU A 66 -0.71 -1.89 22.65
C LEU A 66 -1.46 -2.50 23.83
N PHE A 67 -2.78 -2.67 23.72
CA PHE A 67 -3.60 -3.16 24.82
C PHE A 67 -3.44 -4.66 25.09
N ALA A 68 -3.06 -5.45 24.07
CA ALA A 68 -2.82 -6.88 24.26
C ALA A 68 -1.43 -7.19 24.81
N THR A 69 -0.37 -6.49 24.36
CA THR A 69 1.01 -6.84 24.73
C THR A 69 1.68 -5.83 25.65
N GLY A 70 1.20 -4.59 25.72
CA GLY A 70 1.90 -3.50 26.41
C GLY A 70 3.24 -3.11 25.78
N ASP A 71 3.61 -3.69 24.63
CA ASP A 71 4.93 -3.50 24.02
C ASP A 71 4.92 -2.45 22.91
N LEU A 72 5.60 -1.33 23.17
CA LEU A 72 5.80 -0.24 22.21
C LEU A 72 6.71 -0.63 21.04
N SER A 73 7.61 -1.61 21.22
CA SER A 73 8.53 -2.06 20.17
C SER A 73 7.78 -2.78 19.06
N ALA A 74 6.83 -3.65 19.41
CA ALA A 74 5.93 -4.31 18.47
C ALA A 74 5.10 -3.30 17.66
N VAL A 75 4.56 -2.27 18.32
CA VAL A 75 3.80 -1.18 17.70
C VAL A 75 4.67 -0.40 16.72
N LYS A 76 5.86 0.04 17.16
CA LYS A 76 6.84 0.75 16.34
C LYS A 76 7.22 -0.04 15.08
N ALA A 77 7.56 -1.32 15.25
CA ALA A 77 7.91 -2.19 14.14
C ALA A 77 6.73 -2.35 13.17
N TYR A 78 5.49 -2.42 13.66
CA TYR A 78 4.30 -2.45 12.81
C TYR A 78 4.11 -1.16 12.00
N VAL A 79 4.22 0.01 12.65
CA VAL A 79 4.07 1.32 12.00
C VAL A 79 5.12 1.51 10.90
N LEU A 80 6.39 1.23 11.19
CA LEU A 80 7.48 1.35 10.21
C LEU A 80 7.28 0.41 9.02
N ARG A 81 6.84 -0.84 9.26
CA ARG A 81 6.50 -1.78 8.17
C ARG A 81 5.35 -1.26 7.29
N GLN A 82 4.33 -0.63 7.86
CA GLN A 82 3.25 -0.04 7.06
C GLN A 82 3.71 1.17 6.25
N CYS A 83 4.56 2.03 6.84
CA CYS A 83 5.16 3.16 6.13
C CYS A 83 6.03 2.67 4.95
N ASP A 84 6.86 1.64 5.14
CA ASP A 84 7.68 1.05 4.07
C ASP A 84 6.81 0.41 2.98
N LYS A 85 5.74 -0.30 3.36
CA LYS A 85 4.78 -0.87 2.41
C LYS A 85 4.14 0.20 1.53
N LEU A 86 3.87 1.38 2.07
CA LEU A 86 3.31 2.50 1.32
C LEU A 86 4.35 3.17 0.42
N GLN A 87 5.56 3.46 0.93
CA GLN A 87 6.63 4.06 0.13
C GLN A 87 7.09 3.16 -1.02
N SER A 88 7.12 1.84 -0.81
CA SER A 88 7.47 0.86 -1.84
C SER A 88 6.36 0.62 -2.86
N GLY A 89 5.24 1.35 -2.81
CA GLY A 89 4.11 1.19 -3.74
C GLY A 89 3.38 -0.15 -3.60
N ARG A 90 3.63 -0.92 -2.53
CA ARG A 90 3.03 -2.24 -2.28
C ARG A 90 1.70 -2.14 -1.53
N ALA A 91 1.24 -0.96 -1.15
CA ALA A 91 -0.04 -0.79 -0.49
C ALA A 91 -1.22 -0.87 -1.49
N SER A 92 -2.42 -1.20 -1.02
CA SER A 92 -3.62 -1.21 -1.89
C SER A 92 -4.13 0.21 -2.04
N VAL A 93 -4.45 0.64 -3.25
CA VAL A 93 -4.98 1.99 -3.51
C VAL A 93 -6.29 2.23 -2.78
N GLN A 94 -7.12 1.19 -2.65
CA GLN A 94 -8.41 1.23 -1.94
C GLN A 94 -8.29 1.80 -0.52
N ASP A 95 -7.20 1.47 0.19
CA ASP A 95 -6.99 1.92 1.56
C ASP A 95 -6.67 3.44 1.65
N PHE A 96 -6.39 4.09 0.53
CA PHE A 96 -6.01 5.51 0.45
C PHE A 96 -7.06 6.39 -0.21
N ILE A 97 -8.20 5.82 -0.60
CA ILE A 97 -9.35 6.60 -1.10
C ILE A 97 -9.97 7.34 0.07
N ILE A 98 -10.08 8.65 -0.05
CA ILE A 98 -10.72 9.53 0.93
C ILE A 98 -12.07 9.94 0.36
N ALA A 99 -13.14 9.80 1.14
CA ALA A 99 -14.47 10.24 0.76
C ALA A 99 -14.90 11.39 1.67
N SER A 100 -15.21 12.54 1.08
CA SER A 100 -15.62 13.74 1.83
C SER A 100 -16.90 14.32 1.27
N GLU A 101 -17.76 14.80 2.16
CA GLU A 101 -19.03 15.44 1.81
C GLU A 101 -18.77 16.72 1.03
N VAL A 102 -19.43 16.87 -0.11
CA VAL A 102 -19.33 18.03 -0.98
C VAL A 102 -20.65 18.79 -0.97
N ARG A 103 -20.58 20.11 -0.83
CA ARG A 103 -21.73 21.02 -0.88
C ARG A 103 -21.49 22.10 -1.94
N LEU A 104 -21.63 21.71 -3.21
CA LEU A 104 -21.46 22.64 -4.33
C LEU A 104 -22.46 23.80 -4.20
N GLY A 105 -22.00 25.03 -4.42
CA GLY A 105 -22.81 26.25 -4.27
C GLY A 105 -22.75 26.91 -2.88
N THR A 106 -22.30 26.22 -1.83
CA THR A 106 -22.14 26.83 -0.49
C THR A 106 -20.75 27.46 -0.27
N TYR A 107 -19.78 27.15 -1.14
CA TYR A 107 -18.41 27.64 -0.99
C TYR A 107 -18.27 29.08 -1.51
N ALA A 108 -17.57 29.93 -0.75
CA ALA A 108 -17.40 31.36 -1.07
C ALA A 108 -16.68 31.61 -2.41
N SER A 109 -15.76 30.73 -2.81
CA SER A 109 -15.08 30.80 -4.11
C SER A 109 -14.53 29.44 -4.52
N GLU A 110 -14.25 29.25 -5.82
CA GLU A 110 -13.62 28.02 -6.33
C GLU A 110 -12.25 27.75 -5.65
N SER A 111 -11.54 28.82 -5.27
CA SER A 111 -10.22 28.71 -4.66
C SER A 111 -10.27 28.18 -3.22
N SER A 112 -11.35 28.47 -2.50
CA SER A 112 -11.66 28.02 -1.14
C SER A 112 -12.26 26.60 -1.09
N ALA A 113 -12.66 26.06 -2.24
CA ALA A 113 -13.31 24.76 -2.31
C ALA A 113 -12.37 23.63 -1.84
N PRO A 114 -12.85 22.70 -0.99
CA PRO A 114 -12.05 21.58 -0.51
C PRO A 114 -11.65 20.64 -1.66
N PRO A 115 -10.63 19.77 -1.48
CA PRO A 115 -10.14 18.89 -2.55
C PRO A 115 -11.24 18.04 -3.21
N ALA A 116 -12.17 17.49 -2.43
CA ALA A 116 -13.30 16.71 -2.95
C ALA A 116 -14.23 17.56 -3.83
N ALA A 117 -14.50 18.81 -3.43
CA ALA A 117 -15.30 19.73 -4.22
C ALA A 117 -14.60 20.09 -5.54
N GLN A 118 -13.27 20.22 -5.55
CA GLN A 118 -12.54 20.46 -6.80
C GLN A 118 -12.63 19.27 -7.77
N VAL A 119 -12.56 18.04 -7.24
CA VAL A 119 -12.77 16.84 -8.04
C VAL A 119 -14.18 16.82 -8.61
N ALA A 120 -15.19 17.13 -7.79
CA ALA A 120 -16.58 17.27 -8.23
C ALA A 120 -16.79 18.37 -9.29
N MET A 121 -16.14 19.52 -9.15
CA MET A 121 -16.24 20.58 -10.14
C MET A 121 -15.59 20.17 -11.48
N ARG A 122 -14.50 19.39 -11.44
CA ARG A 122 -13.94 18.79 -12.66
C ARG A 122 -14.87 17.74 -13.27
N ARG A 123 -15.61 16.97 -12.44
CA ARG A 123 -16.70 16.07 -12.88
C ARG A 123 -17.74 16.81 -13.68
N HIS A 124 -18.32 17.82 -13.06
CA HIS A 124 -19.34 18.68 -13.66
C HIS A 124 -18.89 19.32 -14.98
N LYS A 125 -17.62 19.76 -15.08
CA LYS A 125 -17.07 20.34 -16.32
C LYS A 125 -16.95 19.34 -17.46
N CYS A 126 -16.68 18.06 -17.17
CA CYS A 126 -16.62 17.00 -18.17
C CYS A 126 -18.00 16.50 -18.56
N ASP A 127 -18.87 16.30 -17.57
CA ASP A 127 -20.26 15.89 -17.75
C ASP A 127 -21.14 16.63 -16.75
N VAL A 128 -22.08 17.42 -17.28
CA VAL A 128 -23.03 18.20 -16.48
C VAL A 128 -23.94 17.29 -15.64
N ARG A 129 -24.20 16.06 -16.11
CA ARG A 129 -25.02 15.08 -15.37
C ARG A 129 -24.25 14.42 -14.23
N ASP A 130 -22.93 14.47 -14.22
CA ASP A 130 -22.05 13.92 -13.17
C ASP A 130 -21.89 14.90 -11.99
N THR A 131 -22.92 15.70 -11.71
CA THR A 131 -22.94 16.66 -10.60
C THR A 131 -23.34 15.92 -9.33
N PRO A 132 -22.55 15.99 -8.25
CA PRO A 132 -22.92 15.32 -7.01
C PRO A 132 -24.08 16.01 -6.31
N ASP A 133 -24.86 15.22 -5.60
CA ASP A 133 -25.93 15.70 -4.74
C ASP A 133 -25.38 16.49 -3.54
N LEU A 134 -26.25 17.31 -2.93
CA LEU A 134 -25.88 18.10 -1.77
C LEU A 134 -25.54 17.20 -0.58
N GLY A 135 -24.27 17.22 -0.14
CA GLY A 135 -23.78 16.38 0.95
C GLY A 135 -23.33 14.98 0.50
N GLU A 136 -23.31 14.70 -0.81
CA GLU A 136 -22.76 13.46 -1.33
C GLU A 136 -21.26 13.35 -0.99
N ARG A 137 -20.83 12.15 -0.61
CA ARG A 137 -19.42 11.85 -0.33
C ARG A 137 -18.68 11.50 -1.60
N VAL A 138 -17.92 12.46 -2.12
CA VAL A 138 -17.13 12.28 -3.34
C VAL A 138 -15.78 11.63 -3.01
N PRO A 139 -15.45 10.45 -3.59
CA PRO A 139 -14.18 9.79 -3.38
C PRO A 139 -13.06 10.45 -4.19
N PHE A 140 -11.88 10.58 -3.59
CA PHE A 140 -10.68 11.08 -4.25
C PHE A 140 -9.41 10.47 -3.66
N VAL A 141 -8.33 10.53 -4.44
CA VAL A 141 -6.98 10.13 -4.04
C VAL A 141 -6.01 11.28 -4.24
N VAL A 142 -4.94 11.32 -3.43
CA VAL A 142 -3.89 12.33 -3.54
C VAL A 142 -2.68 11.72 -4.22
N VAL A 143 -2.38 12.21 -5.41
CA VAL A 143 -1.27 11.72 -6.24
C VAL A 143 -0.11 12.72 -6.27
N HIS A 144 1.06 12.24 -6.68
CA HIS A 144 2.16 13.13 -7.04
C HIS A 144 1.82 13.88 -8.33
N SER A 145 1.89 15.21 -8.29
CA SER A 145 1.71 16.04 -9.48
C SER A 145 3.00 15.99 -10.32
N PRO A 146 2.98 15.44 -11.55
CA PRO A 146 4.19 15.25 -12.35
C PRO A 146 4.87 16.58 -12.73
N ASN A 147 4.10 17.65 -12.86
CA ASN A 147 4.57 18.95 -13.33
C ASN A 147 4.79 19.98 -12.21
N ALA A 148 4.49 19.63 -10.95
CA ALA A 148 4.56 20.55 -9.82
C ALA A 148 4.81 19.80 -8.51
N PRO A 149 6.07 19.60 -8.08
CA PRO A 149 6.40 18.87 -6.85
C PRO A 149 5.88 19.56 -5.58
N LEU A 150 5.61 20.87 -5.64
CA LEU A 150 5.02 21.68 -4.57
C LEU A 150 3.57 22.08 -4.88
N ALA A 151 2.86 21.29 -5.68
CA ALA A 151 1.45 21.52 -5.97
C ALA A 151 0.62 21.60 -4.68
N ARG A 152 -0.41 22.44 -4.70
CA ARG A 152 -1.35 22.51 -3.59
C ARG A 152 -2.11 21.18 -3.50
N LEU A 153 -2.48 20.75 -2.29
CA LEU A 153 -3.23 19.50 -2.07
C LEU A 153 -4.44 19.34 -3.00
N LYS A 154 -5.14 20.46 -3.25
CA LYS A 154 -6.32 20.55 -4.09
C LYS A 154 -6.04 20.27 -5.59
N GLU A 155 -4.85 20.63 -6.05
CA GLU A 155 -4.36 20.35 -7.41
C GLU A 155 -3.86 18.92 -7.54
N SER A 156 -3.44 18.29 -6.45
CA SER A 156 -3.00 16.89 -6.40
C SER A 156 -4.13 15.87 -6.19
N ALA A 157 -5.34 16.34 -5.86
CA ALA A 157 -6.51 15.47 -5.74
C ALA A 157 -7.00 15.03 -7.14
N ARG A 158 -7.17 13.73 -7.31
CA ARG A 158 -7.60 13.06 -8.55
C ARG A 158 -8.67 12.03 -8.23
N ARG A 159 -9.43 11.61 -9.24
CA ARG A 159 -10.40 10.53 -9.04
C ARG A 159 -9.68 9.18 -8.91
N PRO A 160 -10.25 8.19 -8.18
CA PRO A 160 -9.64 6.86 -8.10
C PRO A 160 -9.46 6.20 -9.47
N GLU A 161 -10.41 6.39 -10.39
CA GLU A 161 -10.40 5.81 -11.74
C GLU A 161 -9.20 6.31 -12.56
N GLU A 162 -8.88 7.60 -12.45
CA GLU A 162 -7.74 8.23 -13.15
C GLU A 162 -6.39 7.60 -12.74
N LEU A 163 -6.29 7.10 -11.51
CA LEU A 163 -5.10 6.40 -11.01
C LEU A 163 -5.07 4.92 -11.41
N LEU A 164 -6.23 4.28 -11.52
CA LEU A 164 -6.36 2.86 -11.84
C LEU A 164 -6.24 2.56 -13.34
N PHE A 165 -7.00 3.30 -14.16
CA PHE A 165 -7.16 3.09 -15.59
C PHE A 165 -6.39 4.16 -16.37
N GLN A 166 -5.07 4.02 -16.39
CA GLN A 166 -4.17 4.96 -17.06
C GLN A 166 -4.16 4.69 -18.57
N ASN A 167 -4.88 5.50 -19.33
CA ASN A 167 -4.92 5.43 -20.80
C ASN A 167 -3.76 6.24 -21.40
N GLY A 168 -2.55 5.67 -21.41
CA GLY A 168 -1.40 6.21 -22.15
C GLY A 168 -0.82 7.56 -21.69
N GLY A 169 -1.34 8.17 -20.61
CA GLY A 169 -0.85 9.42 -20.05
C GLY A 169 0.33 9.25 -19.06
N ALA A 170 0.70 10.35 -18.40
CA ALA A 170 1.73 10.33 -17.35
C ALA A 170 1.33 9.37 -16.21
N LYS A 171 2.21 8.41 -15.88
CA LYS A 171 2.00 7.44 -14.79
C LYS A 171 1.77 8.17 -13.47
N LEU A 172 0.53 8.17 -12.99
CA LEU A 172 0.16 8.73 -11.68
C LEU A 172 0.53 7.75 -10.58
N GLU A 173 1.11 8.28 -9.50
CA GLU A 173 1.52 7.52 -8.32
C GLU A 173 0.94 8.17 -7.07
N LEU A 174 0.59 7.35 -6.07
CA LEU A 174 0.10 7.85 -4.78
C LEU A 174 1.17 8.69 -4.09
N ASN A 175 0.75 9.81 -3.50
CA ASN A 175 1.66 10.64 -2.72
C ASN A 175 1.91 10.04 -1.33
N ALA A 176 2.82 9.07 -1.24
CA ALA A 176 3.15 8.37 0.00
C ALA A 176 3.53 9.34 1.13
N GLY A 177 4.33 10.38 0.82
CA GLY A 177 4.75 11.38 1.78
C GLY A 177 3.59 12.15 2.42
N TYR A 178 2.59 12.53 1.62
CA TYR A 178 1.37 13.18 2.12
C TYR A 178 0.61 12.26 3.09
N TYR A 179 0.32 11.02 2.70
CA TYR A 179 -0.45 10.11 3.55
C TYR A 179 0.29 9.77 4.84
N ILE A 180 1.61 9.57 4.80
CA ILE A 180 2.39 9.27 6.00
C ILE A 180 2.44 10.50 6.91
N LEU A 181 2.99 11.62 6.42
CA LEU A 181 3.31 12.78 7.25
C LEU A 181 2.07 13.58 7.68
N LYS A 182 1.02 13.62 6.85
CA LYS A 182 -0.15 14.49 7.09
C LYS A 182 -1.39 13.73 7.55
N ARG A 183 -1.44 12.39 7.41
CA ARG A 183 -2.61 11.59 7.82
C ARG A 183 -2.26 10.57 8.89
N ILE A 184 -1.34 9.64 8.60
CA ILE A 184 -1.02 8.50 9.47
C ILE A 184 -0.30 8.95 10.74
N LEU A 185 0.85 9.62 10.62
CA LEU A 185 1.66 9.99 11.78
C LEU A 185 0.90 10.91 12.75
N PRO A 186 0.18 11.96 12.32
CA PRO A 186 -0.58 12.79 13.24
C PRO A 186 -1.67 12.06 14.02
N ALA A 187 -2.29 11.02 13.43
CA ALA A 187 -3.31 10.23 14.12
C ALA A 187 -2.70 9.35 15.22
N LEU A 188 -1.55 8.73 14.93
CA LEU A 188 -0.83 7.90 15.89
C LEU A 188 -0.16 8.74 16.98
N ASP A 189 0.40 9.89 16.61
CA ASP A 189 1.05 10.82 17.54
C ASP A 189 0.07 11.28 18.62
N ARG A 190 -1.14 11.70 18.25
CA ARG A 190 -2.20 12.06 19.22
C ARG A 190 -2.48 10.99 20.28
N LEU A 191 -2.31 9.71 19.95
CA LEU A 191 -2.52 8.60 20.88
C LEU A 191 -1.27 8.32 21.71
N PHE A 192 -0.11 8.24 21.07
CA PHE A 192 1.12 7.78 21.70
C PHE A 192 1.92 8.89 22.42
N SER A 193 1.69 10.17 22.10
CA SER A 193 2.27 11.28 22.85
C SER A 193 1.85 11.24 24.34
N LEU A 194 0.67 10.70 24.66
CA LEU A 194 0.21 10.51 26.05
C LEU A 194 1.08 9.52 26.84
N ILE A 195 1.75 8.61 26.14
CA ILE A 195 2.64 7.59 26.70
C ILE A 195 4.11 8.08 26.65
N GLY A 196 4.37 9.30 26.16
CA GLY A 196 5.70 9.88 26.04
C GLY A 196 6.48 9.42 24.80
N VAL A 197 5.80 8.98 23.76
CA VAL A 197 6.41 8.46 22.53
C VAL A 197 6.33 9.47 21.39
N ASP A 198 7.47 9.76 20.75
CA ASP A 198 7.54 10.54 19.51
C ASP A 198 7.47 9.63 18.26
N VAL A 199 6.30 9.59 17.64
CA VAL A 199 6.04 8.77 16.44
C VAL A 199 6.71 9.38 15.20
N PHE A 200 6.87 10.70 15.15
CA PHE A 200 7.60 11.34 14.05
C PHE A 200 9.09 11.03 14.12
N GLY A 201 9.64 10.93 15.33
CA GLY A 201 11.01 10.49 15.59
C GLY A 201 11.28 9.10 15.00
N TRP A 202 10.38 8.13 15.22
CA TRP A 202 10.49 6.79 14.62
C TRP A 202 10.63 6.86 13.10
N TYR A 203 9.79 7.65 12.44
CA TYR A 203 9.83 7.80 10.99
C TYR A 203 11.09 8.52 10.50
N ARG A 204 11.57 9.56 11.19
CA ARG A 204 12.74 10.33 10.75
C ARG A 204 14.07 9.60 10.96
N LEU A 205 14.21 8.88 12.08
CA LEU A 205 15.49 8.29 12.50
C LEU A 205 15.74 6.92 11.87
N GLU A 206 14.70 6.09 11.76
CA GLU A 206 14.88 4.68 11.38
C GLU A 206 14.47 4.38 9.96
N MET A 207 13.66 5.25 9.36
CA MET A 207 13.29 5.06 7.98
C MET A 207 14.46 5.49 7.10
N ARG A 208 15.17 4.50 6.55
CA ARG A 208 16.00 4.71 5.37
C ARG A 208 15.09 5.35 4.33
N ARG A 209 15.44 6.54 3.86
CA ARG A 209 14.82 7.15 2.67
C ARG A 209 15.25 6.32 1.47
N THR A 210 14.81 5.06 1.41
CA THR A 210 14.98 4.22 0.25
C THR A 210 14.07 4.86 -0.77
N LEU A 211 14.63 5.78 -1.57
CA LEU A 211 14.09 6.10 -2.88
C LEU A 211 14.17 4.79 -3.66
N ARG A 212 13.23 3.88 -3.41
CA ARG A 212 12.84 2.90 -4.40
C ARG A 212 12.21 3.75 -5.49
N THR A 213 13.04 4.32 -6.37
CA THR A 213 12.62 4.55 -7.74
C THR A 213 11.99 3.25 -8.16
N ALA A 214 10.67 3.25 -8.32
CA ALA A 214 9.95 2.09 -8.77
C ALA A 214 10.76 1.51 -9.93
N LEU A 215 11.09 0.23 -9.81
CA LEU A 215 11.82 -0.61 -10.76
C LEU A 215 11.23 -0.62 -12.19
N ASP A 216 10.23 0.23 -12.44
CA ASP A 216 9.20 0.18 -13.46
C ASP A 216 9.37 1.25 -14.56
N ARG A 217 10.55 1.83 -14.73
CA ARG A 217 10.77 2.76 -15.86
C ARG A 217 11.57 2.06 -16.95
N ALA A 218 10.91 1.14 -17.65
CA ALA A 218 11.34 0.78 -18.99
C ALA A 218 11.07 1.99 -19.92
N PRO A 219 12.05 2.43 -20.74
CA PRO A 219 11.78 3.38 -21.80
C PRO A 219 10.98 2.64 -22.88
N THR A 220 9.65 2.70 -22.82
CA THR A 220 8.83 2.31 -23.96
C THR A 220 8.70 3.51 -24.88
N ASP A 221 9.41 3.36 -26.00
CA ASP A 221 9.32 4.13 -27.23
C ASP A 221 9.77 5.60 -27.25
N ARG A 222 10.53 5.93 -28.30
CA ARG A 222 11.13 7.24 -28.59
C ARG A 222 10.07 8.23 -29.07
N SER A 223 9.06 8.53 -28.25
CA SER A 223 8.21 9.70 -28.50
C SER A 223 8.78 10.90 -27.75
N TYR A 224 8.89 12.02 -28.46
CA TYR A 224 9.44 13.32 -28.03
C TYR A 224 8.59 14.03 -26.95
N PHE A 225 8.11 13.32 -25.92
CA PHE A 225 7.39 13.89 -24.80
C PHE A 225 8.30 14.06 -23.57
N LYS A 226 8.25 15.26 -22.97
CA LYS A 226 9.03 15.71 -21.81
C LYS A 226 8.75 14.85 -20.56
N GLY A 227 9.47 13.76 -20.39
CA GLY A 227 9.48 12.97 -19.17
C GLY A 227 10.21 13.67 -18.02
N THR A 228 9.72 13.50 -16.79
CA THR A 228 10.45 13.85 -15.55
C THR A 228 11.81 13.14 -15.49
N MET A 229 12.86 13.79 -14.94
CA MET A 229 14.23 13.24 -14.79
C MET A 229 14.27 11.80 -14.26
N LEU A 230 13.30 11.45 -13.42
CA LEU A 230 13.10 10.13 -12.85
C LEU A 230 12.93 9.00 -13.89
N GLN A 231 12.58 9.29 -15.15
CA GLN A 231 12.50 8.34 -16.28
C GLN A 231 13.86 7.77 -16.69
N TYR A 232 14.94 8.51 -16.41
CA TYR A 232 16.30 8.08 -16.70
C TYR A 232 16.98 7.39 -15.50
N CYS A 233 16.33 7.40 -14.33
CA CYS A 233 16.85 6.75 -13.14
C CYS A 233 16.56 5.25 -13.17
N LYS A 234 17.62 4.44 -13.23
CA LYS A 234 17.54 2.99 -13.00
C LYS A 234 17.44 2.71 -11.50
N SER A 235 16.78 1.62 -11.15
CA SER A 235 16.77 1.11 -9.78
C SER A 235 18.17 0.64 -9.40
N GLU A 236 18.69 1.12 -8.28
CA GLU A 236 20.00 0.69 -7.77
C GLU A 236 19.89 -0.54 -6.85
N HIS A 237 18.95 -1.47 -7.05
CA HIS A 237 18.73 -2.57 -6.10
C HIS A 237 18.53 -3.91 -6.80
N CYS A 238 19.07 -4.98 -6.20
CA CYS A 238 18.95 -6.33 -6.71
C CYS A 238 17.53 -6.89 -6.52
N VAL A 239 16.96 -7.48 -7.57
CA VAL A 239 15.58 -8.03 -7.54
C VAL A 239 15.41 -9.22 -6.57
N LEU A 240 16.51 -9.89 -6.19
CA LEU A 240 16.50 -11.07 -5.32
C LEU A 240 16.83 -10.76 -3.86
N CYS A 241 17.91 -10.04 -3.60
CA CYS A 241 18.41 -9.78 -2.24
C CYS A 241 18.21 -8.34 -1.76
N ASP A 242 17.69 -7.45 -2.63
CA ASP A 242 17.44 -6.03 -2.33
C ASP A 242 18.71 -5.23 -1.93
N ALA A 243 19.90 -5.79 -2.13
CA ALA A 243 21.17 -5.10 -1.94
C ALA A 243 21.38 -4.06 -3.04
N GLN A 244 22.09 -2.98 -2.72
CA GLN A 244 22.36 -1.92 -3.69
C GLN A 244 23.26 -2.43 -4.82
N CYS A 245 22.82 -2.33 -6.08
CA CYS A 245 23.59 -2.71 -7.26
C CYS A 245 23.15 -1.90 -8.49
N LYS A 246 24.08 -1.65 -9.42
CA LYS A 246 23.82 -0.88 -10.65
C LYS A 246 23.02 -1.68 -11.69
N GLU A 247 23.09 -3.01 -11.61
CA GLU A 247 22.43 -3.96 -12.50
C GLU A 247 21.21 -4.63 -11.84
N VAL A 248 20.46 -5.45 -12.59
CA VAL A 248 19.24 -6.14 -12.10
C VAL A 248 19.55 -7.18 -11.01
N LEU A 249 20.72 -7.82 -11.10
CA LEU A 249 21.25 -8.73 -10.10
C LEU A 249 22.60 -8.19 -9.61
N CYS A 250 22.89 -8.34 -8.31
CA CYS A 250 24.23 -8.09 -7.80
C CYS A 250 25.16 -9.26 -8.14
N ASP A 251 26.48 -9.03 -8.13
CA ASP A 251 27.48 -10.04 -8.52
C ASP A 251 27.35 -11.34 -7.70
N SER A 252 26.99 -11.23 -6.42
CA SER A 252 26.72 -12.40 -5.57
C SER A 252 25.49 -13.20 -6.01
N CYS A 253 24.43 -12.54 -6.48
CA CYS A 253 23.23 -13.23 -6.98
C CYS A 253 23.39 -13.70 -8.43
N ALA A 254 24.29 -13.07 -9.19
CA ALA A 254 24.61 -13.45 -10.56
C ALA A 254 25.61 -14.63 -10.64
N GLY A 255 26.60 -14.66 -9.75
CA GLY A 255 27.72 -15.62 -9.80
C GLY A 255 27.56 -16.88 -8.95
N THR A 256 26.55 -16.98 -8.09
CA THR A 256 26.47 -18.11 -7.14
C THR A 256 25.87 -19.36 -7.78
N HIS A 257 26.73 -20.27 -8.24
CA HIS A 257 26.48 -21.72 -8.20
C HIS A 257 26.43 -22.29 -6.75
N ALA A 258 26.44 -21.46 -5.70
CA ALA A 258 26.52 -21.91 -4.30
C ALA A 258 25.18 -21.70 -3.54
N LEU A 259 24.51 -22.82 -3.28
CA LEU A 259 23.22 -23.00 -2.61
C LEU A 259 23.18 -22.69 -1.09
N ALA A 260 24.23 -22.12 -0.48
CA ALA A 260 24.30 -21.99 0.98
C ALA A 260 23.53 -20.77 1.54
N ASP A 261 23.40 -19.68 0.78
CA ASP A 261 22.99 -18.38 1.34
C ASP A 261 21.52 -18.00 1.16
N PHE A 262 20.75 -18.74 0.35
CA PHE A 262 19.38 -18.36 0.01
C PHE A 262 18.40 -18.48 1.20
N ARG A 263 18.72 -19.29 2.22
CA ARG A 263 17.95 -19.35 3.48
C ARG A 263 18.19 -18.16 4.41
N ALA A 264 19.29 -17.43 4.25
CA ALA A 264 19.71 -16.36 5.16
C ALA A 264 19.29 -14.96 4.66
N LYS A 265 19.14 -14.78 3.33
CA LYS A 265 18.89 -13.46 2.71
C LYS A 265 17.46 -13.22 2.23
N THR A 266 16.56 -14.21 2.30
CA THR A 266 15.12 -13.92 2.15
C THR A 266 14.64 -13.13 3.36
N PRO A 267 14.08 -11.91 3.20
CA PRO A 267 13.46 -11.18 4.30
C PRO A 267 12.45 -12.09 5.00
N ALA A 268 12.40 -12.07 6.33
CA ALA A 268 11.49 -12.90 7.13
C ALA A 268 10.02 -12.82 6.66
N ASP A 269 9.64 -11.71 6.00
CA ASP A 269 8.35 -11.49 5.35
C ASP A 269 8.02 -12.45 4.20
N PHE A 270 9.00 -13.07 3.54
CA PHE A 270 8.79 -14.05 2.46
C PHE A 270 8.55 -15.46 3.00
N ARG A 271 9.11 -15.77 4.18
CA ARG A 271 8.92 -17.04 4.91
C ARG A 271 7.61 -17.11 5.69
N ALA A 272 7.12 -15.97 6.19
CA ALA A 272 5.85 -15.91 6.92
C ALA A 272 4.61 -15.87 6.01
N LYS A 273 4.80 -15.66 4.68
CA LYS A 273 3.72 -15.54 3.69
C LYS A 273 3.73 -16.61 2.60
N THR A 274 4.64 -17.59 2.67
CA THR A 274 4.57 -18.79 1.85
C THR A 274 3.59 -19.77 2.50
N PRO A 275 2.46 -20.09 1.87
CA PRO A 275 1.52 -21.05 2.44
C PRO A 275 2.16 -22.44 2.57
N ALA A 276 1.68 -23.27 3.50
CA ALA A 276 2.25 -24.59 3.79
C ALA A 276 2.36 -25.53 2.55
N HIS A 277 1.50 -25.34 1.53
CA HIS A 277 1.58 -26.10 0.27
C HIS A 277 2.87 -25.84 -0.54
N PHE A 278 3.57 -24.73 -0.29
CA PHE A 278 4.83 -24.40 -0.96
C PHE A 278 6.02 -25.27 -0.51
N ARG A 279 5.96 -25.81 0.70
CA ARG A 279 7.01 -26.71 1.23
C ARG A 279 6.92 -28.11 0.64
N ALA A 280 5.73 -28.53 0.17
CA ALA A 280 5.47 -29.87 -0.33
C ALA A 280 5.61 -30.01 -1.85
N THR A 281 5.69 -28.91 -2.60
CA THR A 281 5.73 -28.89 -4.07
C THR A 281 7.12 -28.75 -4.67
N MET A 282 8.19 -28.88 -3.88
CA MET A 282 9.56 -28.95 -4.41
C MET A 282 9.88 -30.42 -4.68
N PRO A 283 9.96 -30.88 -5.94
CA PRO A 283 10.35 -32.25 -6.25
C PRO A 283 11.82 -32.47 -5.89
N ALA A 284 12.14 -33.65 -5.34
CA ALA A 284 13.46 -33.99 -4.83
C ALA A 284 14.57 -34.07 -5.91
N ASP A 285 14.22 -34.11 -7.20
CA ASP A 285 15.14 -34.51 -8.27
C ASP A 285 15.60 -33.36 -9.20
N PHE A 286 15.68 -32.12 -8.71
CA PHE A 286 16.26 -31.03 -9.52
C PHE A 286 17.78 -30.99 -9.39
N ALA A 287 18.47 -31.58 -10.37
CA ALA A 287 19.92 -31.57 -10.56
C ALA A 287 20.51 -30.13 -10.71
N PRO A 288 21.79 -29.93 -10.33
CA PRO A 288 22.34 -28.64 -9.95
C PRO A 288 22.82 -27.80 -11.15
N GLY A 289 22.26 -26.60 -11.31
CA GLY A 289 22.71 -25.68 -12.37
C GLY A 289 21.95 -24.37 -12.59
N ALA A 290 20.89 -24.03 -11.82
CA ALA A 290 20.13 -22.79 -12.08
C ALA A 290 19.94 -21.88 -10.85
N PRO A 291 20.97 -21.09 -10.48
CA PRO A 291 20.86 -20.02 -9.50
C PRO A 291 20.21 -18.76 -10.11
N ALA A 292 19.55 -17.95 -9.27
CA ALA A 292 18.79 -16.73 -9.60
C ALA A 292 17.64 -16.87 -10.62
N ALA A 293 17.88 -17.44 -11.80
CA ALA A 293 16.89 -17.65 -12.85
C ALA A 293 15.71 -18.53 -12.38
N LEU A 294 15.98 -19.62 -11.65
CA LEU A 294 14.92 -20.47 -11.10
C LEU A 294 14.07 -19.71 -10.07
N ALA A 295 14.70 -18.92 -9.19
CA ALA A 295 13.99 -18.13 -8.18
C ALA A 295 13.07 -17.07 -8.83
N LEU A 296 13.52 -16.42 -9.90
CA LEU A 296 12.72 -15.47 -10.67
C LEU A 296 11.56 -16.17 -11.40
N ARG A 297 11.80 -17.34 -12.03
CA ARG A 297 10.76 -18.15 -12.68
C ARG A 297 9.71 -18.67 -11.70
N LEU A 298 10.11 -19.13 -10.51
CA LEU A 298 9.17 -19.51 -9.46
C LEU A 298 8.34 -18.31 -9.01
N ARG A 299 8.97 -17.15 -8.75
CA ARG A 299 8.25 -15.92 -8.38
C ARG A 299 7.21 -15.53 -9.44
N LEU A 300 7.56 -15.61 -10.72
CA LEU A 300 6.64 -15.38 -11.84
C LEU A 300 5.44 -16.31 -11.81
N ARG A 301 5.68 -17.63 -11.74
CA ARG A 301 4.60 -18.64 -11.69
C ARG A 301 3.63 -18.39 -10.55
N LEU A 302 4.09 -17.91 -9.40
CA LEU A 302 3.20 -17.58 -8.28
C LEU A 302 2.37 -16.34 -8.50
N LEU A 303 2.95 -15.32 -9.14
CA LEU A 303 2.20 -14.13 -9.50
C LEU A 303 1.15 -14.46 -10.56
N GLU A 304 1.49 -15.26 -11.56
CA GLU A 304 0.58 -15.80 -12.57
C GLU A 304 -0.57 -16.60 -11.94
N GLN A 305 -0.27 -17.59 -11.11
CA GLN A 305 -1.30 -18.40 -10.44
C GLN A 305 -2.26 -17.54 -9.59
N ARG A 306 -1.73 -16.56 -8.86
CA ARG A 306 -2.55 -15.65 -8.04
C ARG A 306 -3.39 -14.71 -8.92
N HIS A 307 -2.82 -14.21 -10.01
CA HIS A 307 -3.54 -13.38 -10.98
C HIS A 307 -4.67 -14.18 -11.64
N ASP A 308 -4.38 -15.39 -12.13
CA ASP A 308 -5.35 -16.30 -12.75
C ASP A 308 -6.46 -16.73 -11.78
N ALA A 309 -6.13 -16.93 -10.50
CA ALA A 309 -7.14 -17.21 -9.48
C ALA A 309 -8.12 -16.03 -9.31
N LEU A 310 -7.60 -14.79 -9.24
CA LEU A 310 -8.45 -13.60 -9.16
C LEU A 310 -9.24 -13.36 -10.45
N VAL A 311 -8.62 -13.53 -11.62
CA VAL A 311 -9.30 -13.38 -12.91
C VAL A 311 -10.45 -14.39 -13.02
N ARG A 312 -10.23 -15.65 -12.64
CA ARG A 312 -11.31 -16.66 -12.58
C ARG A 312 -12.42 -16.30 -11.59
N ALA A 313 -12.09 -15.70 -10.45
CA ALA A 313 -13.10 -15.22 -9.52
C ALA A 313 -13.93 -14.08 -10.13
N CYS A 314 -13.29 -13.15 -10.85
CA CYS A 314 -13.98 -12.08 -11.55
C CYS A 314 -14.84 -12.57 -12.73
N MET A 315 -14.37 -13.54 -13.51
CA MET A 315 -15.16 -14.20 -14.58
C MET A 315 -16.45 -14.80 -14.03
N ARG A 316 -16.36 -15.52 -12.91
CA ARG A 316 -17.54 -16.10 -12.24
C ARG A 316 -18.52 -15.02 -11.77
N CYS A 317 -18.02 -13.88 -11.33
CA CYS A 317 -18.83 -12.74 -10.90
C CYS A 317 -19.54 -12.05 -12.08
N GLU A 318 -18.84 -11.86 -13.20
CA GLU A 318 -19.40 -11.26 -14.42
C GLU A 318 -20.31 -12.24 -15.19
N GLY A 319 -20.16 -13.54 -14.97
CA GLY A 319 -20.81 -14.58 -15.78
C GLY A 319 -20.15 -14.73 -17.16
N SER A 320 -18.96 -14.16 -17.36
CA SER A 320 -18.21 -14.20 -18.62
C SER A 320 -17.25 -15.39 -18.65
N HIS A 321 -17.02 -15.92 -19.85
CA HIS A 321 -15.98 -16.93 -20.10
C HIS A 321 -14.71 -16.33 -20.74
N SER A 322 -14.73 -15.05 -21.07
CA SER A 322 -13.57 -14.32 -21.61
C SER A 322 -12.56 -13.99 -20.53
N ARG A 323 -11.26 -13.98 -20.90
CA ARG A 323 -10.17 -13.52 -20.01
C ARG A 323 -10.19 -12.01 -19.77
N ASP A 324 -10.79 -11.28 -20.69
CA ASP A 324 -10.91 -9.83 -20.62
C ASP A 324 -12.11 -9.43 -19.76
N VAL A 325 -11.85 -9.26 -18.47
CA VAL A 325 -12.85 -8.78 -17.49
C VAL A 325 -12.90 -7.26 -17.52
N SER A 326 -14.05 -6.71 -17.93
CA SER A 326 -14.30 -5.28 -18.15
C SER A 326 -14.75 -4.49 -16.90
N CYS A 327 -14.86 -5.15 -15.75
CA CYS A 327 -15.40 -4.57 -14.51
C CYS A 327 -14.67 -3.31 -14.01
N VAL A 328 -15.46 -2.28 -13.67
CA VAL A 328 -15.03 -0.95 -13.17
C VAL A 328 -15.50 -0.64 -11.74
N SER A 329 -16.11 -1.59 -11.03
CA SER A 329 -16.65 -1.36 -9.68
C SER A 329 -15.55 -1.00 -8.66
N LEU A 330 -15.55 0.25 -8.20
CA LEU A 330 -14.58 0.76 -7.22
C LEU A 330 -14.81 0.27 -5.79
N ASP A 331 -15.99 -0.26 -5.47
CA ASP A 331 -16.23 -0.82 -4.13
C ASP A 331 -15.65 -2.23 -3.99
N CYS A 332 -15.36 -2.89 -5.11
CA CYS A 332 -14.86 -4.25 -5.13
C CYS A 332 -13.35 -4.33 -4.79
N PRO A 333 -12.95 -4.99 -3.68
CA PRO A 333 -11.53 -5.16 -3.35
C PRO A 333 -10.77 -6.03 -4.37
N ALA A 334 -11.48 -6.93 -5.07
CA ALA A 334 -10.89 -7.78 -6.10
C ALA A 334 -10.40 -6.96 -7.31
N LEU A 335 -11.02 -5.82 -7.62
CA LEU A 335 -10.58 -4.93 -8.71
C LEU A 335 -9.15 -4.43 -8.46
N TYR A 336 -8.92 -3.85 -7.28
CA TYR A 336 -7.60 -3.32 -6.90
C TYR A 336 -6.55 -4.43 -6.83
N ALA A 337 -6.92 -5.58 -6.27
CA ALA A 337 -6.02 -6.73 -6.19
C ALA A 337 -5.64 -7.26 -7.58
N ARG A 338 -6.60 -7.37 -8.51
CA ARG A 338 -6.39 -7.80 -9.89
C ARG A 338 -5.46 -6.85 -10.64
N LEU A 339 -5.75 -5.55 -10.62
CA LEU A 339 -4.94 -4.53 -11.30
C LEU A 339 -3.52 -4.49 -10.74
N LYS A 340 -3.38 -4.59 -9.43
CA LYS A 340 -2.07 -4.62 -8.77
C LYS A 340 -1.26 -5.87 -9.12
N LEU A 341 -1.88 -7.05 -9.07
CA LEU A 341 -1.20 -8.29 -9.46
C LEU A 341 -0.81 -8.27 -10.94
N GLY A 342 -1.67 -7.74 -11.81
CA GLY A 342 -1.34 -7.57 -13.24
C GLY A 342 -0.10 -6.69 -13.45
N ARG A 343 -0.03 -5.53 -12.78
CA ARG A 343 1.17 -4.66 -12.80
C ARG A 343 2.40 -5.39 -12.25
N GLN A 344 2.27 -6.14 -11.15
CA GLN A 344 3.37 -6.90 -10.55
C GLN A 344 3.85 -8.07 -11.43
N GLN A 345 2.94 -8.71 -12.15
CA GLN A 345 3.26 -9.76 -13.11
C GLN A 345 4.04 -9.17 -14.28
N GLN A 346 3.58 -8.06 -14.86
CA GLN A 346 4.28 -7.39 -15.95
C GLN A 346 5.70 -6.95 -15.55
N THR A 347 5.86 -6.34 -14.37
CA THR A 347 7.20 -5.94 -13.89
C THR A 347 8.09 -7.15 -13.62
N ALA A 348 7.53 -8.23 -13.06
CA ALA A 348 8.28 -9.47 -12.87
C ALA A 348 8.74 -10.10 -14.20
N ILE A 349 7.94 -10.00 -15.27
CA ILE A 349 8.30 -10.49 -16.62
C ILE A 349 9.44 -9.64 -17.18
N GLU A 350 9.39 -8.33 -17.02
CA GLU A 350 10.48 -7.44 -17.42
C GLU A 350 11.77 -7.74 -16.65
N HIS A 351 11.67 -7.97 -15.34
CA HIS A 351 12.82 -8.33 -14.50
C HIS A 351 13.42 -9.68 -14.87
N SER A 352 12.60 -10.71 -15.12
CA SER A 352 13.11 -12.01 -15.56
C SER A 352 13.79 -11.90 -16.91
N ALA A 353 13.20 -11.20 -17.88
CA ALA A 353 13.78 -11.03 -19.21
C ALA A 353 15.09 -10.23 -19.19
N ARG A 354 15.24 -9.26 -18.28
CA ARG A 354 16.52 -8.55 -18.09
C ARG A 354 17.55 -9.44 -17.38
N ALA A 355 17.15 -10.17 -16.36
CA ALA A 355 18.04 -11.09 -15.64
C ALA A 355 18.54 -12.22 -16.56
N GLU A 356 17.66 -12.81 -17.39
CA GLU A 356 18.05 -13.84 -18.36
C GLU A 356 19.05 -13.30 -19.39
N ARG A 357 18.85 -12.07 -19.90
CA ARG A 357 19.83 -11.41 -20.79
C ARG A 357 21.18 -11.19 -20.13
N MET A 358 21.19 -10.75 -18.87
CA MET A 358 22.42 -10.52 -18.10
C MET A 358 23.17 -11.84 -17.87
N LEU A 359 22.46 -12.91 -17.49
CA LEU A 359 23.04 -14.23 -17.27
C LEU A 359 23.54 -14.87 -18.58
N SER A 360 22.87 -14.65 -19.72
CA SER A 360 23.33 -15.16 -21.02
C SER A 360 24.61 -14.49 -21.51
N LEU A 361 24.78 -13.18 -21.25
CA LEU A 361 26.00 -12.44 -21.62
C LEU A 361 27.20 -12.87 -20.77
N ALA A 362 26.99 -13.15 -19.48
CA ALA A 362 28.03 -13.65 -18.59
C ALA A 362 28.54 -15.05 -18.99
N GLY A 363 27.64 -15.92 -19.50
CA GLY A 363 28.01 -17.25 -20.01
C GLY A 363 28.81 -17.22 -21.33
N GLN A 364 28.65 -16.18 -22.16
CA GLN A 364 29.41 -16.02 -23.41
C GLN A 364 30.83 -15.48 -23.16
N SER A 365 31.03 -14.64 -22.14
CA SER A 365 32.36 -14.15 -21.78
C SER A 365 33.29 -15.24 -21.24
N THR A 366 32.74 -16.30 -20.65
CA THR A 366 33.53 -17.43 -20.13
C THR A 366 33.93 -18.45 -21.19
N SER A 367 33.24 -18.51 -22.35
CA SER A 367 33.58 -19.43 -23.44
C SER A 367 34.55 -18.85 -24.47
N ALA A 368 34.92 -17.56 -24.36
CA ALA A 368 35.85 -16.90 -25.27
C ALA A 368 37.29 -16.80 -24.72
N PHE A 369 37.53 -17.35 -23.52
CA PHE A 369 38.84 -17.36 -22.84
C PHE A 369 39.33 -18.78 -22.49
N MET A 370 38.69 -19.82 -23.03
CA MET A 370 39.22 -21.18 -23.15
C MET A 370 39.39 -21.50 -24.62
#